data_AF-A0A0C1H701-F1
#
_entry.id   AF-A0A0C1H701-F1
#
_cell.length_a   1.000
_cell.length_b   1.000
_cell.length_c   1.000
_cell.angle_alpha   90.00
_cell.angle_beta   90.00
_cell.angle_gamma   90.00
#
_symmetry.space_group_name_H-M   'P 1'
#
loop_
_entity.id
_entity.type
_entity.pdbx_description
1 polymer ?
#
loop_
_entity_poly.entity_id
_entity_poly.type
_entity_poly.pdbx_seq_one_letter_code
_entity_poly.pdbx_strand_id
1 'polypeptide(L)'
;MNAGEESKDPSQESIREVETEHPKKGEKKIHGLIDFAKTNTKDSIAYIIMILGIILLFFEQFSGGMLIGIISGLYYSVEIQDLFSHFNEFIDEQGIVRGIVLGVVAIALFISAPGIFVGALLAVIIKYLFSPSSA
;
A
#
# COMPACT_ATOMS: atom_id res chain seq x y z
N MET A 1 29.50 44.80 -73.10
CA MET A 1 28.07 44.75 -72.73
C MET A 1 27.92 43.81 -71.53
N ASN A 2 26.95 44.14 -70.69
CA ASN A 2 26.74 43.74 -69.29
C ASN A 2 26.23 42.31 -69.06
N ALA A 3 26.25 41.94 -67.76
CA ALA A 3 25.42 40.96 -67.03
C ALA A 3 25.76 39.46 -67.25
N GLY A 4 25.70 38.56 -66.26
CA GLY A 4 25.25 38.65 -64.87
C GLY A 4 25.20 37.23 -64.24
N GLU A 5 25.06 37.19 -62.92
CA GLU A 5 24.39 36.17 -62.08
C GLU A 5 24.97 34.73 -61.90
N GLU A 6 25.55 34.53 -60.71
CA GLU A 6 25.19 33.55 -59.66
C GLU A 6 24.50 32.21 -60.03
N SER A 7 25.10 31.08 -59.64
CA SER A 7 24.39 30.03 -58.90
C SER A 7 25.39 29.10 -58.19
N LYS A 8 25.23 29.04 -56.86
CA LYS A 8 26.00 28.20 -55.94
C LYS A 8 25.52 26.75 -56.04
N ASP A 9 26.48 25.83 -56.09
CA ASP A 9 26.28 24.38 -56.08
C ASP A 9 25.55 23.93 -54.79
N PRO A 10 24.33 23.35 -54.91
CA PRO A 10 23.55 22.90 -53.78
C PRO A 10 23.71 21.39 -53.62
N SER A 11 24.72 20.91 -52.90
CA SER A 11 24.69 19.53 -52.37
C SER A 11 25.77 19.29 -51.31
N GLN A 12 25.80 20.15 -50.29
CA GLN A 12 26.06 19.67 -48.94
C GLN A 12 24.82 18.90 -48.46
N GLU A 13 24.74 17.59 -48.71
CA GLU A 13 23.82 16.74 -47.96
C GLU A 13 24.30 15.29 -47.94
N SER A 14 24.31 14.69 -46.75
CA SER A 14 24.50 13.26 -46.45
C SER A 14 25.89 12.71 -46.12
N ILE A 15 26.79 13.51 -45.54
CA ILE A 15 27.70 12.95 -44.51
C ILE A 15 27.10 13.29 -43.15
N ARG A 16 26.00 12.63 -42.80
CA ARG A 16 25.61 12.42 -41.41
C ARG A 16 25.90 10.97 -41.13
N GLU A 17 26.97 10.74 -40.38
CA GLU A 17 27.19 9.49 -39.66
C GLU A 17 25.86 9.07 -39.03
N VAL A 18 25.41 7.88 -39.41
CA VAL A 18 24.35 7.17 -38.72
C VAL A 18 24.96 6.77 -37.37
N GLU A 19 24.92 7.70 -36.42
CA GLU A 19 25.12 7.40 -35.03
C GLU A 19 24.06 6.36 -34.65
N THR A 20 24.55 5.16 -34.42
CA THR A 20 23.77 4.01 -34.02
C THR A 20 23.24 4.31 -32.62
N GLU A 21 22.04 4.89 -32.54
CA GLU A 21 21.26 4.93 -31.30
C GLU A 21 20.97 3.49 -30.88
N HIS A 22 21.87 2.95 -30.07
CA HIS A 22 21.61 1.78 -29.25
C HIS A 22 20.34 2.05 -28.45
N PRO A 23 19.26 1.25 -28.57
CA PRO A 23 18.13 1.40 -27.68
C PRO A 23 18.65 1.10 -26.27
N LYS A 24 18.62 2.09 -25.38
CA LYS A 24 18.81 1.94 -23.93
C LYS A 24 17.76 0.96 -23.39
N LYS A 25 18.02 -0.34 -23.56
CA LYS A 25 17.18 -1.48 -23.17
C LYS A 25 17.38 -1.87 -21.70
N GLY A 26 18.12 -1.06 -20.94
CA GLY A 26 18.46 -1.30 -19.53
C GLY A 26 17.53 -0.62 -18.52
N GLU A 27 16.96 0.54 -18.83
CA GLU A 27 16.29 1.36 -17.81
C GLU A 27 14.83 0.94 -17.51
N LYS A 28 14.13 0.33 -18.47
CA LYS A 28 12.73 -0.13 -18.26
C LYS A 28 12.61 -1.42 -17.46
N LYS A 29 13.63 -2.29 -17.49
CA LYS A 29 13.61 -3.58 -16.75
C LYS A 29 13.92 -3.41 -15.26
N ILE A 30 14.72 -2.40 -14.91
CA ILE A 30 15.13 -2.15 -13.53
C ILE A 30 13.96 -1.60 -12.72
N HIS A 31 13.14 -0.69 -13.28
CA HIS A 31 11.91 -0.23 -12.63
C HIS A 31 10.92 -1.38 -12.37
N GLY A 32 10.71 -2.26 -13.36
CA GLY A 32 9.83 -3.42 -13.20
C GLY A 32 10.28 -4.43 -12.14
N LEU A 33 11.60 -4.63 -11.96
CA LEU A 33 12.15 -5.52 -10.92
C LEU A 33 12.10 -4.90 -9.52
N ILE A 34 12.32 -3.58 -9.42
CA ILE A 34 12.26 -2.84 -8.15
C ILE A 34 10.82 -2.83 -7.59
N ASP A 35 9.82 -2.63 -8.46
CA ASP A 35 8.41 -2.64 -8.05
C ASP A 35 7.90 -4.05 -7.73
N PHE A 36 8.41 -5.07 -8.44
CA PHE A 36 8.10 -6.48 -8.15
C PHE A 36 8.71 -6.95 -6.83
N ALA A 37 9.93 -6.50 -6.51
CA ALA A 37 10.58 -6.77 -5.23
C ALA A 37 9.88 -6.00 -4.09
N LYS A 38 9.50 -4.73 -4.28
CA LYS A 38 8.82 -3.92 -3.27
C LYS A 38 7.43 -4.45 -2.88
N THR A 39 6.69 -4.99 -3.84
CA THR A 39 5.32 -5.45 -3.55
C THR A 39 5.33 -6.72 -2.70
N ASN A 40 6.18 -7.70 -3.05
CA ASN A 40 6.27 -8.96 -2.30
C ASN A 40 7.05 -8.84 -0.97
N THR A 41 7.97 -7.88 -0.86
CA THR A 41 8.71 -7.65 0.40
C THR A 41 7.84 -7.07 1.49
N LYS A 42 6.86 -6.22 1.16
CA LYS A 42 5.92 -5.66 2.15
C LYS A 42 5.11 -6.76 2.85
N ASP A 43 4.52 -7.66 2.07
CA ASP A 43 3.73 -8.77 2.61
C ASP A 43 4.61 -9.74 3.41
N SER A 44 5.82 -10.02 2.91
CA SER A 44 6.79 -10.85 3.64
C SER A 44 7.17 -10.23 4.99
N ILE A 45 7.41 -8.91 5.04
CA ILE A 45 7.70 -8.18 6.27
C ILE A 45 6.50 -8.23 7.22
N ALA A 46 5.28 -8.04 6.71
CA ALA A 46 4.06 -8.14 7.52
C ALA A 46 3.91 -9.53 8.16
N TYR A 47 4.17 -10.60 7.41
CA TYR A 47 4.16 -11.97 7.95
C TYR A 47 5.23 -12.19 9.02
N ILE A 48 6.45 -11.68 8.82
CA ILE A 48 7.52 -11.78 9.82
C ILE A 48 7.11 -11.04 11.11
N ILE A 49 6.58 -9.83 11.00
CA ILE A 49 6.10 -9.04 12.16
C ILE A 49 4.94 -9.76 12.86
N MET A 50 4.01 -10.35 12.11
CA MET A 50 2.92 -11.14 12.67
C MET A 50 3.42 -12.36 13.46
N ILE A 51 4.37 -13.12 12.90
CA ILE A 51 4.97 -14.27 13.59
C ILE A 51 5.67 -13.80 14.87
N LEU A 52 6.43 -12.71 14.80
CA LEU A 52 7.07 -12.12 15.99
C LEU A 52 6.04 -11.68 17.03
N GLY A 53 4.94 -11.05 16.61
CA GLY A 53 3.85 -10.65 17.50
C GLY A 53 3.22 -11.84 18.21
N ILE A 54 2.96 -12.95 17.48
CA ILE A 54 2.42 -14.18 18.04
C ILE A 54 3.39 -14.81 19.05
N ILE A 55 4.68 -14.87 18.73
CA ILE A 55 5.71 -15.36 19.66
C ILE A 55 5.78 -14.45 20.89
N LEU A 56 5.67 -13.14 20.69
CA LEU A 56 5.75 -12.16 21.77
C LEU A 56 4.56 -12.25 22.73
N LEU A 57 3.37 -12.66 22.27
CA LEU A 57 2.20 -12.88 23.14
C LEU A 57 2.48 -13.82 24.33
N PHE A 58 3.43 -14.75 24.19
CA PHE A 58 3.81 -15.67 25.28
C PHE A 58 4.63 -14.99 26.39
N PHE A 59 5.31 -13.89 26.08
CA PHE A 59 6.18 -13.18 27.03
C PHE A 59 5.56 -11.87 27.48
N GLU A 60 4.97 -11.13 26.54
CA GLU A 60 4.37 -9.82 26.74
C GLU A 60 3.12 -9.75 25.85
N GLN A 61 1.94 -9.92 26.48
CA GLN A 61 0.65 -9.99 25.79
C GLN A 61 0.26 -8.68 25.10
N PHE A 62 0.61 -7.54 25.68
CA PHE A 62 0.16 -6.23 25.22
C PHE A 62 0.90 -5.79 23.95
N SER A 63 2.23 -5.81 23.97
CA SER A 63 3.16 -5.53 22.88
C SER A 63 3.02 -6.56 21.75
N GLY A 64 2.87 -7.84 22.07
CA GLY A 64 2.56 -8.87 21.07
C GLY A 64 1.23 -8.60 20.37
N GLY A 65 0.20 -8.27 21.16
CA GLY A 65 -1.09 -7.83 20.65
C GLY A 65 -1.00 -6.56 19.81
N MET A 66 -0.20 -5.58 20.21
CA MET A 66 -0.02 -4.32 19.50
C MET A 66 0.60 -4.53 18.11
N LEU A 67 1.61 -5.40 17.98
CA LEU A 67 2.18 -5.73 16.67
C LEU A 67 1.14 -6.37 15.73
N ILE A 68 0.39 -7.34 16.25
CA ILE A 68 -0.70 -8.00 15.50
C ILE A 68 -1.76 -6.98 15.11
N GLY A 69 -2.13 -6.10 16.04
CA GLY A 69 -3.07 -5.01 15.84
C GLY A 69 -2.63 -4.06 14.74
N ILE A 70 -1.39 -3.59 14.77
CA ILE A 70 -0.84 -2.66 13.76
C ILE A 70 -0.91 -3.28 12.37
N ILE A 71 -0.41 -4.51 12.21
CA ILE A 71 -0.43 -5.17 10.90
C ILE A 71 -1.88 -5.39 10.43
N SER A 72 -2.74 -5.89 11.30
CA SER A 72 -4.15 -6.11 10.98
C SER A 72 -4.85 -4.81 10.59
N GLY A 73 -4.62 -3.71 11.32
CA GLY A 73 -5.19 -2.40 11.03
C GLY A 73 -4.68 -1.80 9.72
N LEU A 74 -3.41 -2.01 9.35
CA LEU A 74 -2.89 -1.53 8.07
C LEU A 74 -3.52 -2.25 6.88
N TYR A 75 -3.68 -3.58 6.99
CA TYR A 75 -4.23 -4.43 5.93
C TYR A 75 -5.75 -4.28 5.82
N TYR A 76 -6.46 -4.28 6.94
CA TYR A 76 -7.93 -4.26 6.99
C TYR A 76 -8.54 -2.88 7.28
N SER A 77 -7.78 -1.79 7.10
CA SER A 77 -8.26 -0.44 7.43
C SER A 77 -9.57 -0.07 6.71
N VAL A 78 -9.76 -0.53 5.47
CA VAL A 78 -10.94 -0.18 4.66
C VAL A 78 -12.14 -0.99 5.14
N GLU A 79 -11.95 -2.28 5.37
CA GLU A 79 -12.96 -3.21 5.87
C GLU A 79 -13.40 -2.84 7.29
N ILE A 80 -12.49 -2.37 8.14
CA ILE A 80 -12.82 -1.87 9.46
C ILE A 80 -13.75 -0.64 9.35
N GLN A 81 -13.42 0.31 8.46
CA GLN A 81 -14.26 1.50 8.25
C GLN A 81 -15.63 1.13 7.65
N ASP A 82 -15.63 0.21 6.70
CA ASP A 82 -16.84 -0.28 6.05
C ASP A 82 -17.78 -0.98 7.04
N LEU A 83 -17.23 -1.83 7.91
CA LEU A 83 -17.96 -2.51 8.98
C LEU A 83 -18.68 -1.51 9.91
N PHE A 84 -18.02 -0.41 10.27
CA PHE A 84 -18.64 0.63 11.10
C PHE A 84 -19.68 1.45 10.33
N SER A 85 -19.46 1.69 9.03
CA SER A 85 -20.37 2.48 8.19
C SER A 85 -21.70 1.75 7.93
N HIS A 86 -21.64 0.43 7.76
CA HIS A 86 -22.81 -0.42 7.49
C HIS A 86 -23.31 -1.17 8.73
N PHE A 87 -22.87 -0.78 9.93
CA PHE A 87 -23.24 -1.49 11.15
C PHE A 87 -24.75 -1.44 11.43
N ASN A 88 -25.41 -0.31 11.14
CA ASN A 88 -26.86 -0.21 11.32
C ASN A 88 -27.62 -1.17 10.40
N GLU A 89 -27.21 -1.26 9.14
CA GLU A 89 -27.81 -2.19 8.16
C GLU A 89 -27.62 -3.65 8.60
N PHE A 90 -26.44 -4.00 9.13
CA PHE A 90 -26.20 -5.32 9.72
C PHE A 90 -27.17 -5.63 10.88
N ILE A 91 -27.46 -4.65 11.75
CA ILE A 91 -28.41 -4.82 12.87
C ILE A 91 -29.84 -5.00 12.36
N ASP A 92 -30.22 -4.24 11.34
CA ASP A 92 -31.57 -4.32 10.75
C ASP A 92 -31.80 -5.66 10.05
N GLU A 93 -30.79 -6.20 9.35
CA GLU A 93 -30.87 -7.49 8.67
C GLU A 93 -30.81 -8.70 9.62
N GLN A 94 -29.89 -8.66 10.59
CA GLN A 94 -29.60 -9.81 11.45
C GLN A 94 -30.41 -9.81 12.76
N GLY A 95 -30.99 -8.66 13.10
CA GLY A 95 -31.76 -8.44 14.32
C GLY A 95 -30.91 -8.04 15.52
N ILE A 96 -31.53 -7.27 16.42
CA ILE A 96 -30.88 -6.63 17.57
C ILE A 96 -30.15 -7.61 18.50
N VAL A 97 -30.67 -8.84 18.67
CA VAL A 97 -30.07 -9.85 19.55
C VAL A 97 -28.68 -10.26 19.06
N ARG A 98 -28.52 -10.50 17.75
CA ARG A 98 -27.22 -10.86 17.16
C ARG A 98 -26.22 -9.70 17.30
N GLY A 99 -26.70 -8.47 17.13
CA GLY A 99 -25.93 -7.25 17.38
C GLY A 99 -25.40 -7.14 18.80
N ILE A 100 -26.26 -7.37 19.80
CA ILE A 100 -25.89 -7.35 21.21
C ILE A 100 -24.83 -8.42 21.51
N VAL A 101 -25.02 -9.64 21.01
CA VAL A 101 -24.03 -10.72 21.19
C VAL A 101 -22.68 -10.34 20.57
N LEU A 102 -22.68 -9.80 19.35
CA LEU A 102 -21.44 -9.34 18.70
C LEU A 102 -20.77 -8.23 19.51
N GLY A 103 -21.53 -7.26 20.02
CA GLY A 103 -21.02 -6.19 20.87
C GLY A 103 -20.39 -6.70 22.16
N VAL A 104 -21.04 -7.62 22.86
CA VAL A 104 -20.50 -8.24 24.08
C VAL A 104 -19.22 -9.02 23.80
N VAL A 105 -19.17 -9.79 22.70
CA VAL A 105 -17.97 -10.51 22.28
C VAL A 105 -16.83 -9.54 21.95
N ALA A 106 -17.11 -8.46 21.22
CA ALA A 106 -16.12 -7.44 20.89
C ALA A 106 -15.55 -6.77 22.15
N ILE A 107 -16.41 -6.45 23.14
CA ILE A 107 -15.97 -5.89 24.43
C ILE A 107 -15.12 -6.90 25.20
N ALA A 108 -15.52 -8.17 25.25
CA ALA A 108 -14.76 -9.22 25.93
C ALA A 108 -13.38 -9.42 25.29
N LEU A 109 -13.29 -9.37 23.95
CA LEU A 109 -12.03 -9.39 23.21
C LEU A 109 -11.19 -8.15 23.50
N PHE A 110 -11.80 -6.97 23.59
CA PHE A 110 -11.08 -5.73 23.94
C PHE A 110 -10.45 -5.81 25.34
N ILE A 111 -11.17 -6.35 26.31
CA ILE A 111 -10.65 -6.54 27.68
C ILE A 111 -9.53 -7.58 27.70
N SER A 112 -9.68 -8.68 26.95
CA SER A 112 -8.72 -9.80 26.96
C SER A 112 -7.45 -9.50 26.17
N ALA A 113 -7.55 -8.73 25.09
CA ALA A 113 -6.45 -8.43 24.18
C ALA A 113 -6.47 -6.94 23.74
N PRO A 114 -6.38 -5.98 24.67
CA PRO A 114 -6.51 -4.55 24.37
C PRO A 114 -5.43 -4.05 23.40
N GLY A 115 -4.23 -4.67 23.44
CA GLY A 115 -3.12 -4.32 22.56
C GLY A 115 -3.49 -4.42 21.07
N ILE A 116 -4.29 -5.41 20.67
CA ILE A 116 -4.73 -5.59 19.28
C ILE A 116 -5.54 -4.39 18.81
N PHE A 117 -6.50 -3.95 19.62
CA PHE A 117 -7.37 -2.82 19.28
C PHE A 117 -6.60 -1.50 19.26
N VAL A 118 -5.72 -1.27 20.24
CA VAL A 118 -4.87 -0.07 20.28
C VAL A 118 -3.94 -0.03 19.05
N GLY A 119 -3.30 -1.15 18.73
CA GLY A 119 -2.42 -1.25 17.56
C GLY A 119 -3.17 -1.02 16.25
N ALA A 120 -4.36 -1.61 16.10
CA ALA A 120 -5.17 -1.44 14.91
C ALA A 120 -5.65 0.00 14.74
N LEU A 121 -6.10 0.64 15.82
CA LEU A 121 -6.52 2.04 15.81
C LEU A 121 -5.36 2.97 15.43
N LEU A 122 -4.17 2.76 16.02
CA LEU A 122 -2.97 3.52 15.66
C LEU A 122 -2.61 3.36 14.19
N ALA A 123 -2.66 2.15 13.67
CA ALA A 123 -2.41 1.88 12.26
C ALA A 123 -3.38 2.61 11.33
N VAL A 124 -4.68 2.59 11.64
CA VAL A 124 -5.71 3.30 10.87
C VAL A 124 -5.45 4.80 10.90
N ILE A 125 -5.16 5.39 12.07
CA ILE A 125 -4.86 6.82 12.21
C ILE A 125 -3.62 7.19 11.39
N ILE A 126 -2.54 6.41 11.49
CA ILE A 126 -1.31 6.63 10.71
C ILE A 126 -1.64 6.56 9.22
N LYS A 127 -2.32 5.50 8.76
CA LYS A 127 -2.70 5.35 7.36
C LYS A 127 -3.53 6.52 6.87
N TYR A 128 -4.50 6.99 7.66
CA TYR A 128 -5.31 8.16 7.34
C TYR A 128 -4.47 9.44 7.20
N LEU A 129 -3.54 9.70 8.12
CA LEU A 129 -2.68 10.89 8.08
C LEU A 129 -1.72 10.91 6.89
N PHE A 130 -1.22 9.74 6.47
CA PHE A 130 -0.23 9.63 5.38
C PHE A 130 -0.84 9.28 4.02
N SER A 131 -2.11 8.90 3.94
CA SER A 131 -2.82 8.59 2.69
C SER A 131 -4.16 9.33 2.59
N PRO A 132 -4.17 10.69 2.61
CA PRO A 132 -5.39 11.49 2.62
C PRO A 132 -6.19 11.47 1.31
N SER A 133 -5.79 10.69 0.30
CA SER A 133 -6.32 10.76 -1.08
C SER A 133 -7.31 9.65 -1.45
N SER A 134 -7.91 8.97 -0.46
CA SER A 134 -8.91 7.90 -0.68
C SER A 134 -10.27 8.18 -0.04
N ALA A 135 -10.54 9.43 0.32
CA ALA A 135 -11.84 9.90 0.79
C ALA A 135 -12.53 10.70 -0.33
#